data_AF-A0A8H9DAP5-F1
#
_entry.id   AF-A0A8H9DAP5-F1
#
_cell.length_a   1.000
_cell.length_b   1.000
_cell.length_c   1.000
_cell.angle_alpha   90.00
_cell.angle_beta   90.00
_cell.angle_gamma   90.00
#
_symmetry.space_group_name_H-M   'P 1'
#
loop_
_entity.id
_entity.type
_entity.pdbx_description
1 polymer ?
#
loop_
_entity_poly.entity_id
_entity_poly.type
_entity_poly.pdbx_seq_one_letter_code
_entity_poly.pdbx_strand_id
1 'polypeptide(L)' 'MIDRETVRNHFKRYRKGSLAALQKNDAGGSDAALTEEQQRSLDQHLRENLYLTAKEIAHYVEQT' A
#
# COMPACT_ATOMS: atom_id res chain seq x y z
N MET A 1 25.72 12.35 -3.40
CA MET A 1 25.79 12.60 -4.86
C MET A 1 24.82 11.64 -5.53
N ILE A 2 23.93 12.12 -6.39
CA ILE A 2 22.98 11.24 -7.10
C ILE A 2 23.75 10.52 -8.21
N ASP A 3 23.59 9.21 -8.32
CA ASP A 3 24.27 8.41 -9.34
C ASP A 3 23.72 8.72 -10.75
N ARG A 4 24.54 8.42 -11.75
CA ARG A 4 24.24 8.74 -13.16
C ARG A 4 23.04 7.96 -13.70
N GLU A 5 22.77 6.77 -13.15
CA GLU A 5 21.68 5.92 -13.58
C GLU A 5 20.33 6.46 -13.09
N THR A 6 20.28 6.94 -11.84
CA THR A 6 19.13 7.65 -11.27
C THR A 6 18.77 8.88 -12.10
N VAL A 7 19.74 9.71 -12.50
CA VAL A 7 19.49 10.89 -13.35
C VAL A 7 18.92 10.47 -14.72
N ARG A 8 19.50 9.42 -15.34
CA ARG A 8 19.03 8.92 -16.64
C ARG A 8 17.60 8.39 -16.56
N ASN A 9 17.27 7.64 -15.52
CA ASN A 9 15.95 7.08 -15.32
C ASN A 9 14.90 8.16 -15.04
N HIS A 10 15.26 9.16 -14.23
CA HIS A 10 14.43 10.34 -13.98
C HIS A 10 14.11 11.10 -15.28
N PHE A 11 15.13 11.37 -16.10
CA PHE A 11 14.95 12.05 -17.39
C PHE A 11 14.08 11.25 -18.38
N LYS A 12 14.27 9.93 -18.45
CA LYS A 12 13.42 9.05 -19.26
C LYS A 12 11.95 9.08 -18.83
N ARG A 13 11.68 9.04 -17.51
CA ARG A 13 10.31 9.10 -16.96
C ARG A 13 9.65 10.45 -17.25
N TYR A 14 10.38 11.54 -17.04
CA TYR A 14 9.91 12.88 -17.39
C TYR A 14 9.56 13.00 -18.88
N ARG A 15 10.41 12.49 -19.79
CA ARG A 15 10.11 12.53 -21.23
C ARG A 15 8.87 11.71 -21.61
N LYS A 16 8.53 10.67 -20.84
CA LYS A 16 7.41 9.75 -21.13
C LYS A 16 6.05 10.29 -20.66
N GLY A 17 6.00 10.99 -19.53
CA GLY A 17 4.72 11.45 -18.95
C GLY A 17 4.81 12.75 -18.17
N SER A 18 5.79 13.59 -18.51
CA SER A 18 6.02 14.91 -17.93
C SER A 18 6.08 14.84 -16.40
N LEU A 19 5.62 15.88 -15.71
CA LEU A 19 5.64 15.97 -14.26
C LEU A 19 4.80 14.88 -13.57
N ALA A 20 3.68 14.45 -14.18
CA ALA A 20 2.79 13.45 -13.61
C ALA A 20 3.48 12.07 -13.48
N ALA A 21 4.35 11.72 -14.42
CA ALA A 21 5.14 10.47 -14.37
C ALA A 21 6.29 10.51 -13.34
N LEU A 22 6.67 11.69 -12.86
CA LEU A 22 7.63 11.83 -11.75
C LEU A 22 6.96 11.76 -10.38
N GLN A 23 5.68 12.16 -10.28
CA GLN A 23 4.89 12.12 -9.05
C GLN A 23 4.42 10.70 -8.69
N LYS A 24 4.28 9.82 -9.68
CA LYS A 24 3.94 8.42 -9.46
C LYS A 24 5.17 7.67 -8.96
N ASN A 25 5.15 7.29 -7.68
CA ASN A 25 6.00 6.21 -7.21
C ASN A 25 5.51 4.91 -7.85
N ASP A 26 6.29 4.31 -8.75
CA ASP A 26 6.03 2.97 -9.29
C ASP A 26 6.03 1.88 -8.20
N ALA A 27 6.45 2.22 -6.98
CA ALA A 27 6.14 1.44 -5.77
C ALA A 27 4.66 1.66 -5.39
N GLY A 28 3.75 1.31 -6.29
CA GLY A 28 2.36 1.12 -5.94
C GLY A 28 2.32 0.00 -4.92
N GLY A 29 1.82 0.27 -3.72
CA GLY A 29 1.47 -0.79 -2.79
C GLY A 29 0.54 -1.78 -3.51
N SER A 30 0.61 -3.06 -3.13
CA SER A 30 -0.39 -4.01 -3.59
C SER A 30 -1.79 -3.52 -3.21
N ASP A 31 -2.77 -3.83 -4.06
CA ASP A 31 -4.16 -3.60 -3.70
C ASP A 31 -4.46 -4.26 -2.35
N ALA A 32 -5.27 -3.58 -1.54
CA ALA A 32 -5.66 -4.11 -0.24
C ALA A 32 -6.37 -5.45 -0.46
N ALA A 33 -5.95 -6.50 0.25
CA ALA A 33 -6.56 -7.82 0.15
C ALA A 33 -8.02 -7.86 0.67
N LEU A 34 -8.41 -6.84 1.45
CA LEU A 34 -9.74 -6.71 2.04
C LEU A 34 -10.57 -5.69 1.28
N THR A 35 -11.83 -6.04 1.04
CA THR A 35 -12.82 -5.09 0.52
C THR A 35 -13.11 -3.99 1.56
N GLU A 36 -13.69 -2.86 1.11
CA GLU A 36 -14.05 -1.76 2.02
C GLU A 36 -15.02 -2.21 3.13
N GLU A 37 -15.91 -3.16 2.83
CA GLU A 37 -16.86 -3.72 3.79
C GLU A 37 -16.15 -4.57 4.85
N GLN A 38 -15.20 -5.42 4.42
CA GLN A 38 -14.38 -6.23 5.32
C GLN A 38 -13.48 -5.36 6.21
N GLN A 39 -12.95 -4.26 5.67
CA GLN A 39 -12.17 -3.30 6.46
C GLN A 39 -13.00 -2.62 7.55
N ARG A 40 -14.24 -2.21 7.23
CA ARG A 40 -15.15 -1.61 8.22
C ARG A 40 -15.58 -2.60 9.30
N SER A 41 -15.87 -3.85 8.92
CA SER A 41 -16.17 -4.93 9.86
C SER A 41 -14.98 -5.19 10.79
N LEU A 42 -13.77 -5.26 10.23
CA LEU A 42 -12.55 -5.44 11.02
C LEU A 42 -12.30 -4.26 11.97
N ASP A 43 -12.47 -3.02 11.52
CA ASP A 43 -12.26 -1.84 12.36
C ASP A 43 -13.26 -1.78 13.52
N GLN A 44 -14.52 -2.12 13.28
CA GLN A 44 -15.51 -2.24 14.36
C GLN A 44 -15.10 -3.35 15.34
N HIS A 45 -14.73 -4.51 14.83
CA HIS A 45 -14.35 -5.67 15.64
C HIS A 45 -13.13 -5.40 16.53
N LEU A 46 -12.12 -4.68 16.01
CA LEU A 46 -10.92 -4.28 16.76
C LEU A 46 -11.18 -3.22 17.83
N ARG A 47 -12.26 -2.43 17.71
CA ARG A 47 -12.67 -1.48 18.76
C ARG A 47 -13.32 -2.18 19.94
N GLU A 48 -13.99 -3.30 19.69
CA GLU A 48 -14.71 -4.07 20.71
C GLU A 48 -13.82 -5.18 21.33
N ASN A 49 -12.83 -5.68 20.58
CA ASN A 49 -11.99 -6.81 20.99
C ASN A 49 -10.50 -6.42 21.00
N LEU A 50 -9.87 -6.55 22.17
CA LEU A 50 -8.44 -6.34 22.32
C LEU A 50 -7.70 -7.65 22.00
N TYR A 51 -6.93 -7.63 20.91
CA TYR A 51 -6.05 -8.74 20.53
C TYR A 51 -4.65 -8.54 21.07
N LEU A 52 -4.02 -9.64 21.51
CA LEU A 52 -2.66 -9.60 22.03
C LEU A 52 -1.65 -9.57 20.88
N THR A 53 -1.99 -10.16 19.73
CA THR A 53 -1.11 -10.23 18.57
C THR A 53 -1.84 -10.02 17.24
N ALA A 54 -1.12 -9.47 16.24
CA ALA A 54 -1.64 -9.31 14.88
C ALA A 54 -2.00 -10.65 14.19
N LYS A 55 -1.45 -11.78 14.68
CA LYS A 55 -1.77 -13.11 14.16
C LYS A 55 -3.21 -13.51 14.44
N GLU A 56 -3.74 -13.13 15.60
CA GLU A 56 -5.13 -13.41 15.97
C GLU A 56 -6.10 -12.61 15.10
N ILE A 57 -5.72 -11.38 14.75
CA ILE A 57 -6.45 -10.53 13.81
C ILE A 57 -6.48 -11.18 12.42
N ALA A 58 -5.34 -11.68 11.93
CA ALA A 58 -5.28 -12.39 10.65
C ALA A 58 -6.16 -13.64 10.62
N HIS A 59 -6.15 -14.43 11.71
CA HIS A 59 -7.01 -15.60 11.83
C HIS A 59 -8.50 -15.24 11.84
N TYR A 60 -8.90 -14.15 12.49
CA TYR A 60 -10.28 -13.66 12.44
C TYR A 60 -10.69 -13.28 11.01
N VAL A 61 -9.81 -12.59 10.28
CA VAL A 61 -10.03 -12.21 8.88
C VAL A 61 -10.11 -13.43 7.96
N GLU A 62 -9.34 -14.50 8.21
CA GLU A 62 -9.43 -15.75 7.45
C GLU A 62 -10.74 -16.52 7.69
N GLN A 63 -11.36 -16.32 8.85
CA GLN A 63 -12.61 -17.00 9.24
C GLN A 63 -13.90 -16.26 8.83
N THR A 64 -13.80 -14.99 8.41
CA THR A 64 -14.94 -14.10 8.12
C THR A 64 -15.07 -13.83 6.63
#